data_AF-A0A8T4TZK7-F1
#
_entry.id   AF-A0A8T4TZK7-F1
#
_cell.length_a   1.000
_cell.length_b   1.000
_cell.length_c   1.000
_cell.angle_alpha   90.00
_cell.angle_beta   90.00
_cell.angle_gamma   90.00
#
_symmetry.space_group_name_H-M   'P 1'
#
loop_
_entity.id
_entity.type
_entity.pdbx_description
1 polymer ?
#
loop_
_entity_poly.entity_id
_entity_poly.type
_entity_poly.pdbx_seq_one_letter_code
_entity_poly.pdbx_strand_id
1 'polypeptide(L)'
;MPPILIAILTYFWELLKTWLSLFAAPIYNLEMLWIIIPTYLNWIFADFFQEKKGTSLGNAISNAVIILWAAVDWTRTSIRFHGTKLITGWHLAGNIFASLIVFAYGVWIVYEGIKGKSITHYIGRIRIVTYIVLMITPLVYNSDIALGKAIISMILFFPVYYYLVELLDYLLPDPESIKEDEGKSGGSSSESGSSFDLSNTSSSSGSSELGNLGNLDNNSSQNDFKDFKL
;
A
#
# COMPACT_ATOMS: atom_id res chain seq x y z
N MET A 1 33.37 31.78 -12.27
CA MET A 1 33.10 30.59 -11.44
C MET A 1 34.16 29.55 -11.75
N PRO A 2 34.81 28.91 -10.76
CA PRO A 2 35.83 27.88 -10.99
C PRO A 2 35.31 26.75 -11.89
N PRO A 3 36.12 26.19 -12.82
CA PRO A 3 35.68 25.10 -13.72
C PRO A 3 35.07 23.91 -12.99
N ILE A 4 35.58 23.60 -11.79
CA ILE A 4 35.07 22.51 -10.96
C ILE A 4 33.63 22.73 -10.48
N LEU A 5 33.25 23.97 -10.13
CA LEU A 5 31.88 24.28 -9.73
C LEU A 5 30.91 24.15 -10.90
N ILE A 6 31.34 24.52 -12.12
CA ILE A 6 30.54 24.36 -13.34
C ILE A 6 30.32 22.86 -13.62
N ALA A 7 31.36 22.04 -13.48
CA ALA A 7 31.26 20.59 -13.67
C ALA A 7 30.30 19.94 -12.65
N ILE A 8 30.40 20.30 -11.37
CA ILE A 8 29.50 19.83 -10.31
C ILE A 8 28.06 20.23 -10.62
N LEU A 9 27.82 21.50 -10.95
CA LEU A 9 26.47 22.00 -11.25
C LEU A 9 25.87 21.31 -12.49
N THR A 10 26.67 21.07 -13.52
CA THR A 10 26.25 20.37 -14.73
C THR A 10 25.89 18.92 -14.42
N TYR A 11 26.72 18.22 -13.64
CA TYR A 11 26.43 16.85 -13.23
C TYR A 11 25.16 16.76 -12.37
N PHE A 12 24.99 17.67 -11.42
CA PHE A 12 23.79 17.75 -10.60
C PHE A 12 22.53 18.01 -11.45
N TRP A 13 22.61 18.92 -12.42
CA TRP A 13 21.54 19.20 -13.37
C TRP A 13 21.19 17.97 -14.21
N GLU A 14 22.20 17.21 -14.63
CA GLU A 14 22.02 15.97 -15.36
C GLU A 14 21.34 14.87 -14.53
N LEU A 15 21.63 14.77 -13.22
CA LEU A 15 20.90 13.89 -12.31
C LEU A 15 19.44 14.35 -12.15
N LEU A 16 19.19 15.66 -12.02
CA LEU A 16 17.84 16.21 -11.90
C LEU A 16 17.01 15.90 -13.16
N LYS A 17 17.58 16.08 -14.36
CA LYS A 17 16.91 15.69 -15.62
C LYS A 17 16.59 14.20 -15.65
N THR A 18 17.53 13.35 -15.23
CA THR A 18 17.29 11.91 -15.16
C THR A 18 16.14 11.60 -14.21
N TRP A 19 16.12 12.18 -13.01
CA TRP A 19 15.02 12.02 -12.06
C TRP A 19 13.66 12.48 -12.62
N LEU A 20 13.60 13.67 -13.23
CA LEU A 20 12.38 14.17 -13.87
C LEU A 20 11.92 13.29 -15.05
N SER A 21 12.87 12.76 -15.83
CA SER A 21 12.56 11.88 -16.95
C SER A 21 11.93 10.55 -16.49
N LEU A 22 12.31 10.03 -15.31
CA LEU A 22 11.66 8.85 -14.73
C LEU A 22 10.20 9.15 -14.39
N PHE A 23 9.93 10.29 -13.73
CA PHE A 23 8.56 10.71 -13.43
C PHE A 23 7.71 10.95 -14.68
N ALA A 24 8.30 11.49 -15.75
CA ALA A 24 7.60 11.77 -16.99
C ALA A 24 7.48 10.54 -17.92
N ALA A 25 8.22 9.46 -17.67
CA ALA A 25 8.23 8.27 -18.53
C ALA A 25 6.84 7.67 -18.83
N PRO A 26 5.88 7.60 -17.87
CA PRO A 26 4.54 7.10 -18.14
C PRO A 26 3.76 7.89 -19.18
N ILE A 27 4.12 9.16 -19.42
CA ILE A 27 3.48 10.02 -20.43
C ILE A 27 3.88 9.56 -21.85
N TYR A 28 5.07 8.98 -22.00
CA TYR A 28 5.61 8.56 -23.29
C TYR A 28 5.44 7.06 -23.56
N ASN A 29 5.25 6.25 -22.51
CA ASN A 29 5.04 4.82 -22.64
C ASN A 29 3.75 4.40 -21.92
N LEU A 30 2.67 4.31 -22.70
CA LEU A 30 1.32 4.04 -22.20
C LEU A 30 1.18 2.65 -21.56
N GLU A 31 2.07 1.70 -21.88
CA GLU A 31 2.06 0.38 -21.23
C GLU A 31 2.34 0.50 -19.72
N MET A 32 3.10 1.52 -19.30
CA MET A 32 3.33 1.80 -17.88
C MET A 32 2.05 2.21 -17.16
N LEU A 33 1.05 2.77 -17.85
CA LEU A 33 -0.18 3.24 -17.21
C LEU A 33 -0.92 2.11 -16.48
N TRP A 34 -0.72 0.86 -16.92
CA TRP A 34 -1.29 -0.32 -16.28
C TRP A 34 -0.88 -0.48 -14.81
N ILE A 35 0.35 -0.10 -14.45
CA ILE A 35 0.82 -0.12 -13.06
C ILE A 35 0.69 1.27 -12.40
N ILE A 36 0.89 2.33 -13.16
CA ILE A 36 0.91 3.71 -12.65
C ILE A 36 -0.48 4.15 -12.19
N ILE A 37 -1.55 3.83 -12.92
CA ILE A 37 -2.92 4.23 -12.54
C ILE A 37 -3.35 3.59 -11.20
N PRO A 38 -3.27 2.25 -11.01
CA PRO A 38 -3.58 1.64 -9.72
C PRO A 38 -2.70 2.17 -8.58
N THR A 39 -1.43 2.44 -8.87
CA THR A 39 -0.50 3.00 -7.87
C THR A 39 -0.92 4.39 -7.43
N TYR A 40 -1.25 5.29 -8.36
CA TYR A 40 -1.73 6.63 -8.01
C TYR A 40 -3.09 6.61 -7.31
N LEU A 41 -4.03 5.76 -7.76
CA LEU A 41 -5.31 5.61 -7.08
C LEU A 41 -5.12 5.12 -5.65
N ASN A 42 -4.33 4.07 -5.45
CA ASN A 42 -4.04 3.56 -4.10
C ASN A 42 -3.34 4.61 -3.24
N TRP A 43 -2.39 5.36 -3.80
CA TRP A 43 -1.74 6.48 -3.10
C TRP A 43 -2.74 7.53 -2.66
N ILE A 44 -3.59 8.02 -3.56
CA ILE A 44 -4.60 9.03 -3.23
C ILE A 44 -5.55 8.49 -2.14
N PHE A 45 -6.04 7.25 -2.26
CA PHE A 45 -6.93 6.71 -1.24
C PHE A 45 -6.25 6.51 0.11
N ALA A 46 -5.06 5.91 0.12
CA ALA A 46 -4.34 5.64 1.35
C ALA A 46 -3.87 6.91 2.03
N ASP A 47 -3.26 7.85 1.31
CA ASP A 47 -2.67 9.06 1.90
C ASP A 47 -3.77 10.00 2.41
N PHE A 48 -4.82 10.26 1.62
CA PHE A 48 -5.86 11.23 1.97
C PHE A 48 -6.84 10.73 3.03
N PHE A 49 -7.26 9.47 2.94
CA PHE A 49 -8.32 8.95 3.81
C PHE A 49 -7.80 8.12 4.97
N GLN A 50 -6.62 7.52 4.86
CA GLN A 50 -6.18 6.52 5.82
C GLN A 50 -4.91 6.91 6.59
N GLU A 51 -3.91 7.54 5.97
CA GLU A 51 -2.62 7.81 6.59
C GLU A 51 -2.53 9.15 7.32
N LYS A 52 -3.51 10.06 7.19
CA LYS A 52 -3.55 11.32 7.99
C LYS A 52 -3.50 11.09 9.50
N LYS A 53 -3.98 9.93 9.98
CA LYS A 53 -3.94 9.52 11.40
C LYS A 53 -2.78 8.57 11.73
N GLY A 54 -1.86 8.38 10.79
CA GLY A 54 -0.83 7.34 10.82
C GLY A 54 -1.22 6.11 10.00
N THR A 55 -0.22 5.42 9.43
CA THR A 55 -0.44 4.20 8.65
C THR A 55 -0.99 3.11 9.55
N SER A 56 -2.22 2.63 9.35
CA SER A 56 -2.70 1.45 10.07
C SER A 56 -2.01 0.18 9.54
N LEU A 57 -2.01 -0.90 10.32
CA LEU A 57 -1.47 -2.19 9.88
C LEU A 57 -2.22 -2.73 8.65
N GLY A 58 -3.55 -2.55 8.61
CA GLY A 58 -4.37 -2.91 7.45
C GLY A 58 -3.98 -2.12 6.20
N ASN A 59 -3.68 -0.82 6.36
CA ASN A 59 -3.23 0.03 5.25
C ASN A 59 -1.87 -0.43 4.72
N ALA A 60 -0.92 -0.75 5.62
CA ALA A 60 0.40 -1.25 5.23
C ALA A 60 0.31 -2.54 4.41
N ILE A 61 -0.57 -3.47 4.78
CA ILE A 61 -0.83 -4.69 4.01
C ILE A 61 -1.47 -4.36 2.66
N SER A 62 -2.44 -3.44 2.63
CA SER A 62 -3.08 -2.99 1.38
C SER A 62 -2.07 -2.36 0.41
N ASN A 63 -1.16 -1.53 0.91
CA ASN A 63 -0.07 -0.94 0.13
C ASN A 63 0.89 -2.00 -0.43
N ALA A 64 1.14 -3.08 0.32
CA ALA A 64 1.98 -4.19 -0.15
C ALA A 64 1.37 -4.92 -1.36
N VAL A 65 0.04 -4.94 -1.50
CA VAL A 65 -0.61 -5.53 -2.69
C VAL A 65 -0.20 -4.81 -3.97
N ILE A 66 -0.02 -3.48 -3.93
CA ILE A 66 0.46 -2.70 -5.09
C ILE A 66 1.89 -3.10 -5.46
N ILE A 67 2.75 -3.35 -4.48
CA ILE A 67 4.13 -3.82 -4.71
C ILE A 67 4.12 -5.21 -5.37
N LEU A 68 3.30 -6.12 -4.84
CA LEU A 68 3.17 -7.46 -5.40
C LEU A 68 2.64 -7.41 -6.84
N TRP A 69 1.63 -6.57 -7.09
CA TRP A 69 1.10 -6.32 -8.41
C TRP A 69 2.16 -5.76 -9.37
N ALA A 70 2.94 -4.77 -8.93
CA ALA A 70 4.05 -4.23 -9.71
C ALA A 70 5.06 -5.30 -10.10
N ALA A 71 5.47 -6.15 -9.16
CA ALA A 71 6.43 -7.22 -9.42
C ALA A 71 5.91 -8.26 -10.45
N VAL A 72 4.64 -8.64 -10.35
CA VAL A 72 4.00 -9.55 -11.32
C VAL A 72 3.94 -8.89 -12.69
N ASP A 73 3.54 -7.62 -12.75
CA ASP A 73 3.47 -6.87 -14.00
C ASP A 73 4.83 -6.70 -14.66
N TRP A 74 5.86 -6.34 -13.89
CA TRP A 74 7.24 -6.21 -14.38
C TRP A 74 7.77 -7.53 -14.94
N THR A 75 7.47 -8.65 -14.29
CA THR A 75 7.81 -9.99 -14.76
C THR A 75 7.13 -10.27 -16.10
N ARG A 76 5.80 -10.07 -16.16
CA ARG A 76 4.98 -10.25 -17.38
C ARG A 76 5.50 -9.40 -18.54
N THR A 77 5.74 -8.11 -18.28
CA THR A 77 6.20 -7.16 -19.29
C THR A 77 7.60 -7.50 -19.79
N SER A 78 8.51 -7.91 -18.90
CA SER A 78 9.87 -8.28 -19.29
C SER A 78 9.89 -9.51 -20.21
N ILE A 79 9.07 -10.54 -19.90
CA ILE A 79 8.92 -11.71 -20.77
C ILE A 79 8.38 -11.30 -22.15
N ARG A 80 7.36 -10.43 -22.18
CA ARG A 80 6.78 -9.92 -23.44
C ARG A 80 7.78 -9.10 -24.26
N PHE A 81 8.56 -8.23 -23.63
CA PHE A 81 9.58 -7.41 -24.29
C PHE A 81 10.73 -8.25 -24.83
N HIS A 82 11.08 -9.34 -24.13
CA HIS A 82 12.06 -10.28 -24.65
C HIS A 82 11.52 -11.05 -25.87
N GLY A 83 10.27 -11.52 -25.81
CA GLY A 83 9.61 -12.21 -26.93
C GLY A 83 9.49 -11.34 -28.20
N THR A 84 9.33 -10.03 -28.02
CA THR A 84 9.30 -9.03 -29.11
C THR A 84 10.68 -8.49 -29.50
N LYS A 85 11.76 -8.98 -28.88
CA LYS A 85 13.17 -8.58 -29.09
C LYS A 85 13.46 -7.10 -28.79
N LEU A 86 12.65 -6.45 -27.96
CA LEU A 86 12.90 -5.09 -27.48
C LEU A 86 14.01 -5.04 -26.42
N ILE A 87 14.20 -6.14 -25.67
CA ILE A 87 15.25 -6.26 -24.66
C ILE A 87 16.13 -7.50 -24.88
N THR A 88 17.40 -7.41 -24.49
CA THR A 88 18.33 -8.55 -24.56
C THR A 88 18.09 -9.53 -23.41
N GLY A 89 18.60 -10.76 -23.53
CA GLY A 89 18.49 -11.77 -22.47
C GLY A 89 19.10 -11.33 -21.14
N TRP A 90 20.15 -10.50 -21.17
CA TRP A 90 20.76 -9.93 -19.96
C TRP A 90 19.84 -8.94 -19.26
N HIS A 91 19.17 -8.05 -20.02
CA HIS A 91 18.16 -7.14 -19.47
C HIS A 91 16.96 -7.90 -18.91
N LEU A 92 16.51 -8.96 -19.60
CA LEU A 92 15.46 -9.84 -19.07
C LEU A 92 15.87 -10.42 -17.71
N ALA A 93 17.05 -11.03 -17.60
CA ALA A 93 17.52 -11.62 -16.35
C ALA A 93 17.57 -10.58 -15.22
N GLY A 94 18.08 -9.38 -15.51
CA GLY A 94 18.09 -8.25 -14.57
C GLY A 94 16.69 -7.84 -14.11
N ASN A 95 15.75 -7.67 -15.04
CA ASN A 95 14.37 -7.29 -14.70
C ASN A 95 13.64 -8.37 -13.91
N ILE A 96 13.83 -9.65 -14.24
CA ILE A 96 13.24 -10.78 -13.49
C ILE A 96 13.81 -10.83 -12.08
N PHE A 97 15.12 -10.65 -11.92
CA PHE A 97 15.76 -10.59 -10.62
C PHE A 97 15.25 -9.40 -9.78
N ALA A 98 15.15 -8.20 -10.37
CA ALA A 98 14.58 -7.03 -9.72
C ALA A 98 13.11 -7.26 -9.30
N SER A 99 12.32 -7.86 -10.19
CA SER A 99 10.92 -8.21 -9.91
C SER A 99 10.80 -9.20 -8.76
N LEU A 100 11.69 -10.21 -8.70
CA LEU A 100 11.72 -11.18 -7.60
C LEU A 100 12.06 -10.53 -6.26
N ILE A 101 13.02 -9.60 -6.22
CA ILE A 101 13.35 -8.83 -5.01
C ILE A 101 12.14 -8.03 -4.54
N VAL A 102 11.48 -7.31 -5.46
CA VAL A 102 10.31 -6.50 -5.12
C VAL A 102 9.12 -7.36 -4.70
N PHE A 103 8.93 -8.53 -5.32
CA PHE A 103 7.94 -9.51 -4.89
C PHE A 103 8.22 -10.01 -3.48
N ALA A 104 9.45 -10.45 -3.19
CA ALA A 104 9.86 -10.91 -1.87
C ALA A 104 9.69 -9.82 -0.80
N TYR A 105 9.99 -8.56 -1.15
CA TYR A 105 9.75 -7.41 -0.29
C TYR A 105 8.26 -7.19 -0.01
N GLY A 106 7.39 -7.29 -1.01
CA GLY A 106 5.95 -7.22 -0.83
C GLY A 106 5.43 -8.33 0.11
N VAL A 107 5.86 -9.58 -0.10
CA VAL A 107 5.51 -10.72 0.77
C VAL A 107 5.99 -10.49 2.20
N TRP A 108 7.22 -9.97 2.35
CA TRP A 108 7.79 -9.63 3.65
C TRP A 108 6.94 -8.60 4.40
N ILE A 109 6.49 -7.52 3.73
CA ILE A 109 5.61 -6.52 4.36
C ILE A 109 4.29 -7.16 4.80
N VAL A 110 3.67 -7.99 3.96
CA VAL A 110 2.42 -8.69 4.33
C VAL A 110 2.65 -9.59 5.55
N TYR A 111 3.75 -10.34 5.56
CA TYR A 111 4.11 -11.23 6.67
C TYR A 111 4.32 -10.46 7.98
N GLU A 112 5.09 -9.38 7.96
CA GLU A 112 5.31 -8.53 9.14
C GLU A 112 4.03 -7.78 9.55
N GLY A 113 3.17 -7.46 8.57
CA GLY A 113 1.86 -6.89 8.79
C GLY A 113 0.99 -7.83 9.61
N ILE A 114 0.88 -9.10 9.21
CA ILE A 114 0.12 -10.12 9.94
C ILE A 114 0.65 -10.29 11.38
N LYS A 115 1.97 -10.12 11.60
CA LYS A 115 2.59 -10.25 12.91
C LYS A 115 2.39 -9.06 13.86
N GLY A 116 1.83 -7.94 13.39
CA GLY A 116 1.60 -6.81 14.28
C GLY A 116 2.86 -6.04 14.68
N LYS A 117 3.98 -6.17 13.95
CA LYS A 117 5.21 -5.47 14.33
C LYS A 117 5.11 -3.97 14.04
N SER A 118 5.71 -3.13 14.87
CA SER A 118 5.68 -1.67 14.65
C SER A 118 6.49 -1.21 13.43
N ILE A 119 7.43 -2.03 12.96
CA ILE A 119 8.30 -1.70 11.82
C ILE A 119 7.51 -1.55 10.51
N THR A 120 6.38 -2.24 10.36
CA THR A 120 5.55 -2.17 9.14
C THR A 120 4.86 -0.81 8.98
N HIS A 121 4.70 -0.03 10.04
CA HIS A 121 4.20 1.34 9.94
C HIS A 121 5.14 2.26 9.16
N TYR A 122 6.46 2.07 9.30
CA TYR A 122 7.46 2.88 8.62
C TYR A 122 7.71 2.40 7.19
N ILE A 123 7.89 1.09 7.03
CA ILE A 123 8.27 0.46 5.76
C ILE A 123 7.07 0.39 4.79
N GLY A 124 5.86 0.20 5.32
CA GLY A 124 4.63 0.08 4.55
C GLY A 124 3.95 1.41 4.20
N ARG A 125 4.57 2.54 4.53
CA ARG A 125 4.00 3.86 4.27
C ARG A 125 3.83 4.08 2.76
N ILE A 126 2.61 4.44 2.33
CA ILE A 126 2.28 4.47 0.90
C ILE A 126 3.17 5.41 0.10
N ARG A 127 3.65 6.51 0.72
CA ARG A 127 4.51 7.49 0.05
C ARG A 127 5.83 6.89 -0.43
N ILE A 128 6.43 6.01 0.38
CA ILE A 128 7.68 5.33 0.05
C ILE A 128 7.42 4.28 -1.03
N VAL A 129 6.38 3.48 -0.83
CA VAL A 129 5.95 2.44 -1.78
C VAL A 129 5.70 3.02 -3.16
N THR A 130 4.91 4.08 -3.23
CA THR A 130 4.57 4.81 -4.46
C THR A 130 5.82 5.33 -5.13
N TYR A 131 6.72 5.99 -4.39
CA TYR A 131 7.97 6.49 -4.94
C TYR A 131 8.80 5.38 -5.60
N ILE A 132 9.00 4.27 -4.91
CA ILE A 132 9.77 3.13 -5.41
C ILE A 132 9.15 2.58 -6.70
N VAL A 133 7.83 2.37 -6.71
CA VAL A 133 7.13 1.86 -7.91
C VAL A 133 7.22 2.84 -9.07
N LEU A 134 6.99 4.14 -8.83
CA LEU A 134 7.06 5.18 -9.86
C LEU A 134 8.47 5.31 -10.45
N MET A 135 9.51 5.17 -9.64
CA MET A 135 10.90 5.33 -10.09
C MET A 135 11.50 4.09 -10.74
N ILE A 136 11.15 2.89 -10.27
CA ILE A 136 11.68 1.63 -10.81
C ILE A 136 10.92 1.20 -12.07
N THR A 137 9.61 1.46 -12.17
CA THR A 137 8.83 1.06 -13.35
C THR A 137 9.46 1.52 -14.67
N PRO A 138 9.87 2.80 -14.84
CA PRO A 138 10.55 3.24 -16.05
C PRO A 138 11.85 2.52 -16.37
N LEU A 139 12.57 2.02 -15.35
CA LEU A 139 13.82 1.26 -15.52
C LEU A 139 13.55 -0.16 -16.03
N VAL A 140 12.42 -0.75 -15.64
CA VAL A 140 11.98 -2.06 -16.16
C VAL A 140 11.47 -1.90 -17.59
N TYR A 141 10.75 -0.82 -17.87
CA TYR A 141 10.06 -0.60 -19.14
C TYR A 141 10.94 0.01 -20.24
N ASN A 142 12.05 0.68 -19.89
CA ASN A 142 12.97 1.30 -20.85
C ASN A 142 14.41 0.83 -20.62
N SER A 143 15.03 0.26 -21.64
CA SER A 143 16.44 -0.20 -21.59
C SER A 143 17.48 0.93 -21.67
N ASP A 144 17.07 2.11 -22.13
CA ASP A 144 18.02 3.16 -22.53
C ASP A 144 18.50 4.03 -21.35
N ILE A 145 17.94 3.80 -20.16
CA ILE A 145 18.25 4.58 -18.97
C ILE A 145 19.47 3.97 -18.26
N ALA A 146 20.53 4.76 -18.08
CA ALA A 146 21.71 4.33 -17.37
C ALA A 146 21.40 4.05 -15.88
N LEU A 147 21.33 2.77 -15.51
CA LEU A 147 20.91 2.29 -14.19
C LEU A 147 21.63 2.99 -13.02
N GLY A 148 22.96 3.12 -13.09
CA GLY A 148 23.74 3.78 -12.04
C GLY A 148 23.36 5.25 -11.85
N LYS A 149 23.18 5.99 -12.96
CA LYS A 149 22.75 7.40 -12.92
C LYS A 149 21.33 7.51 -12.35
N ALA A 150 20.44 6.60 -12.74
CA ALA A 150 19.07 6.56 -12.23
C ALA A 150 19.02 6.32 -10.72
N ILE A 151 19.73 5.31 -10.20
CA ILE A 151 19.75 5.01 -8.76
C ILE A 151 20.27 6.20 -7.94
N ILE A 152 21.37 6.81 -8.37
CA ILE A 152 21.92 8.01 -7.71
C ILE A 152 20.90 9.15 -7.72
N SER A 153 20.25 9.38 -8.86
CA SER A 153 19.23 10.43 -9.00
C SER A 153 18.01 10.16 -8.09
N MET A 154 17.54 8.91 -8.03
CA MET A 154 16.43 8.50 -7.17
C MET A 154 16.73 8.74 -5.69
N ILE A 155 17.93 8.40 -5.23
CA ILE A 155 18.31 8.59 -3.83
C ILE A 155 18.47 10.09 -3.51
N LEU A 156 19.18 10.82 -4.38
CA LEU A 156 19.49 12.23 -4.16
C LEU A 156 18.25 13.13 -4.13
N PHE A 157 17.26 12.86 -4.99
CA PHE A 157 16.04 13.66 -5.10
C PHE A 157 14.83 13.08 -4.35
N PHE A 158 15.00 11.98 -3.62
CA PHE A 158 13.94 11.45 -2.73
C PHE A 158 13.45 12.49 -1.71
N PRO A 159 14.31 13.28 -1.02
CA PRO A 159 13.84 14.32 -0.11
C PRO A 159 12.98 15.39 -0.80
N VAL A 160 13.28 15.71 -2.07
CA VAL A 160 12.50 16.67 -2.85
C VAL A 160 11.10 16.13 -3.15
N TYR A 161 11.01 14.87 -3.61
CA TYR A 161 9.72 14.19 -3.76
C TYR A 161 8.92 14.22 -2.45
N TYR A 162 9.56 13.82 -1.36
CA TYR A 162 8.90 13.72 -0.06
C TYR A 162 8.37 15.07 0.41
N TYR A 163 9.18 16.13 0.27
CA TYR A 163 8.78 17.49 0.59
C TYR A 163 7.60 17.97 -0.25
N LEU A 164 7.57 17.66 -1.55
CA LEU A 164 6.46 18.02 -2.43
C LEU A 164 5.16 17.31 -2.05
N VAL A 165 5.22 16.04 -1.68
CA VAL A 165 4.04 15.29 -1.22
C VAL A 165 3.54 15.85 0.12
N GLU A 166 4.44 16.15 1.06
CA GLU A 166 4.08 16.79 2.33
C GLU A 166 3.45 18.17 2.13
N LEU A 167 4.01 18.96 1.20
CA LEU A 167 3.45 20.26 0.84
C LEU A 167 2.05 20.12 0.24
N LEU A 168 1.84 19.12 -0.63
CA LEU A 168 0.53 18.83 -1.22
C LEU A 168 -0.50 18.43 -0.14
N ASP A 169 -0.09 17.59 0.81
CA ASP A 169 -0.93 17.18 1.94
C ASP A 169 -1.29 18.37 2.84
N TYR A 170 -0.33 19.25 3.13
CA TYR A 170 -0.56 20.49 3.87
C TYR A 170 -1.53 21.45 3.17
N LEU A 171 -1.51 21.49 1.84
CA LEU A 171 -2.40 22.32 1.03
C LEU A 171 -3.83 21.78 0.97
N LEU A 172 -4.04 20.49 1.22
CA LEU A 172 -5.32 19.82 1.01
C LEU A 172 -6.08 19.68 2.33
N PRO A 173 -7.34 20.17 2.39
CA PRO A 173 -8.11 20.15 3.62
C PRO A 173 -8.38 18.71 4.08
N ASP A 174 -8.50 18.53 5.40
CA ASP A 174 -8.88 17.25 5.97
C ASP A 174 -10.33 16.90 5.60
N PRO A 175 -10.60 15.68 5.09
CA PRO A 175 -11.95 15.26 4.74
C PRO A 175 -12.83 15.19 5.99
N GLU A 176 -14.08 15.62 5.89
CA GLU A 176 -15.03 15.64 7.02
C GLU A 176 -15.29 14.24 7.61
N SER A 177 -15.20 13.19 6.79
CA SER A 177 -15.35 11.79 7.23
C SER A 177 -14.40 11.43 8.38
N ILE A 178 -13.20 12.01 8.38
CA ILE A 178 -12.19 11.79 9.43
C ILE A 178 -12.65 12.38 10.78
N LYS A 179 -13.37 13.51 10.75
CA LYS A 179 -13.85 14.21 11.96
C LYS A 179 -15.02 13.46 12.60
N GLU A 180 -15.87 12.82 11.80
CA GLU A 180 -17.00 12.03 12.31
C GLU A 180 -16.55 10.78 13.09
N ASP A 181 -15.48 10.12 12.66
CA ASP A 181 -14.92 8.94 13.35
C ASP A 181 -14.30 9.29 14.72
N GLU A 182 -13.74 10.50 14.85
CA GLU A 182 -13.20 11.01 16.12
C GLU A 182 -14.31 11.34 17.11
N GLY A 183 -15.42 11.90 16.64
CA GLY A 183 -16.58 12.21 17.47
C GLY A 183 -17.26 10.96 18.05
N LYS A 184 -17.25 9.83 17.34
CA LYS A 184 -17.89 8.58 17.78
C LYS A 184 -17.02 7.74 18.71
N SER A 185 -15.70 7.77 18.52
CA SER A 185 -14.77 6.94 19.30
C SER A 185 -14.52 7.46 20.72
N GLY A 186 -14.76 8.75 20.98
CA GLY A 186 -14.62 9.36 22.31
C GLY A 186 -15.83 9.20 23.25
N GLY A 187 -16.93 8.59 22.81
CA GLY A 187 -18.21 8.56 23.54
C GLY A 187 -18.57 7.26 24.27
N SER A 188 -17.70 6.24 24.27
CA SER A 188 -18.06 4.87 24.71
C SER A 188 -17.13 4.28 25.79
N SER A 189 -16.73 5.08 26.77
CA SER A 189 -15.99 4.56 27.94
C SER A 189 -16.46 5.16 29.27
N SER A 190 -17.75 5.41 29.41
CA SER A 190 -18.37 5.65 30.71
C SER A 190 -19.81 5.11 30.70
N GLU A 191 -20.11 4.29 31.71
CA GLU A 191 -21.43 3.78 32.08
C GLU A 191 -22.04 2.66 31.22
N SER A 192 -21.70 1.42 31.56
CA SER A 192 -22.74 0.45 31.90
C SER A 192 -22.19 -0.67 32.78
N GLY A 193 -21.91 -0.32 34.04
CA GLY A 193 -21.93 -1.28 35.12
C GLY A 193 -23.39 -1.58 35.46
N SER A 194 -24.08 -2.40 34.66
CA SER A 194 -25.31 -3.03 35.13
C SER A 194 -24.92 -4.34 35.82
N SER A 195 -24.85 -4.27 37.15
CA SER A 195 -24.93 -5.42 38.04
C SER A 195 -26.12 -6.29 37.63
N PHE A 196 -25.84 -7.45 37.05
CA PHE A 196 -26.83 -8.47 36.77
C PHE A 196 -27.10 -9.22 38.08
N ASP A 197 -28.06 -8.74 38.85
CA ASP A 197 -28.60 -9.42 40.03
C ASP A 197 -29.33 -10.69 39.59
N LEU A 198 -28.67 -11.83 39.73
CA LEU A 198 -29.30 -13.15 39.71
C LEU A 198 -29.97 -13.37 41.08
N SER A 199 -31.24 -13.01 41.19
CA SER A 199 -32.09 -13.46 42.29
C SER A 199 -33.19 -14.40 41.80
N ASN A 200 -33.17 -15.58 42.44
CA ASN A 200 -34.13 -16.67 42.40
C ASN A 200 -35.60 -16.23 42.18
N THR A 201 -36.31 -16.93 41.30
CA THR A 201 -37.75 -17.17 41.49
C THR A 201 -38.11 -18.57 41.03
N SER A 202 -38.38 -19.43 42.00
CA SER A 202 -38.94 -20.76 41.87
C SER A 202 -40.47 -20.71 41.75
N SER A 203 -40.98 -21.43 40.74
CA SER A 203 -42.26 -22.17 40.67
C SER A 203 -43.57 -21.52 41.16
N SER A 204 -44.52 -21.35 40.24
CA SER A 204 -45.89 -21.85 40.46
C SER A 204 -46.55 -22.26 39.14
N SER A 205 -47.07 -23.48 39.15
CA SER A 205 -47.97 -24.15 38.21
C SER A 205 -49.23 -23.36 37.82
N GLY A 206 -49.68 -23.47 36.56
CA GLY A 206 -51.01 -23.04 36.14
C GLY A 206 -51.29 -23.07 34.63
N SER A 207 -51.66 -24.25 34.13
CA SER A 207 -52.66 -24.54 33.06
C SER A 207 -52.90 -23.60 31.86
N SER A 208 -52.60 -24.15 30.67
CA SER A 208 -53.41 -24.25 29.43
C SER A 208 -53.96 -22.99 28.71
N GLU A 209 -53.39 -22.71 27.53
CA GLU A 209 -54.07 -22.33 26.26
C GLU A 209 -53.02 -22.47 25.13
N LEU A 210 -52.98 -23.57 24.36
CA LEU A 210 -53.67 -23.81 23.08
C LEU A 210 -53.49 -22.70 22.02
N GLY A 211 -52.43 -22.87 21.22
CA GLY A 211 -52.45 -22.58 19.78
C GLY A 211 -51.67 -21.36 19.30
N ASN A 212 -50.44 -21.58 18.81
CA ASN A 212 -50.19 -21.31 17.39
C ASN A 212 -48.94 -22.04 16.88
N LEU A 213 -49.16 -22.82 15.81
CA LEU A 213 -48.14 -23.51 15.02
C LEU A 213 -47.37 -22.50 14.16
N GLY A 214 -46.06 -22.69 14.06
CA GLY A 214 -45.26 -21.98 13.06
C GLY A 214 -43.75 -22.04 13.29
N ASN A 215 -43.23 -23.19 13.75
CA ASN A 215 -41.80 -23.45 13.80
C ASN A 215 -41.33 -23.77 12.37
N LEU A 216 -40.50 -22.91 11.79
CA LEU A 216 -39.65 -23.25 10.66
C LEU A 216 -38.21 -23.08 11.11
N ASP A 217 -37.64 -24.22 11.46
CA ASP A 217 -36.23 -24.46 11.66
C ASP A 217 -35.41 -23.92 10.49
N ASN A 218 -34.37 -23.15 10.79
CA ASN A 218 -33.18 -23.12 9.96
C ASN A 218 -31.96 -22.92 10.85
N ASN A 219 -31.60 -24.03 11.48
CA ASN A 219 -30.32 -24.25 12.11
C ASN A 219 -29.44 -24.91 11.05
N SER A 220 -28.51 -24.17 10.44
CA SER A 220 -27.45 -24.76 9.62
C SER A 220 -26.17 -23.97 9.70
N SER A 221 -25.10 -24.70 10.08
CA SER A 221 -23.68 -24.38 9.91
C SER A 221 -23.13 -23.41 10.96
N GLN A 222 -22.65 -23.88 12.12
CA GLN A 222 -21.49 -24.76 12.29
C GLN A 222 -20.31 -24.29 11.42
N ASN A 223 -19.41 -23.52 12.03
CA ASN A 223 -17.99 -23.51 11.71
C ASN A 223 -17.23 -23.10 12.97
N ASP A 224 -16.95 -24.12 13.79
CA ASP A 224 -15.89 -24.12 14.78
C ASP A 224 -14.56 -23.79 14.08
N PHE A 225 -14.07 -22.58 14.31
CA PHE A 225 -12.72 -22.15 13.94
C PHE A 225 -11.84 -22.01 15.19
N LYS A 226 -11.96 -22.98 16.10
CA LYS A 226 -11.12 -23.10 17.29
C LYS A 226 -10.40 -24.43 17.24
N ASP A 227 -9.33 -24.50 16.45
CA ASP A 227 -8.14 -25.32 16.72
C ASP A 227 -7.16 -25.18 15.55
N PHE A 228 -6.41 -24.09 15.54
CA PHE A 228 -5.10 -24.03 14.89
C PHE A 228 -4.11 -23.54 15.94
N LYS A 229 -3.51 -24.51 16.66
CA LYS A 229 -2.25 -24.30 17.35
C LYS A 229 -1.13 -24.53 16.32
N LEU A 230 -0.28 -23.51 16.21
CA LEU A 230 1.02 -23.54 15.53
C LEU A 230 1.94 -24.63 16.11
#